data_AF-A0A7Y4TLP7-F1
#
_entry.id   AF-A0A7Y4TLP7-F1
#
_cell.length_a   1.000
_cell.length_b   1.000
_cell.length_c   1.000
_cell.angle_alpha   90.00
_cell.angle_beta   90.00
_cell.angle_gamma   90.00
#
_symmetry.space_group_name_H-M   'P 1'
#
loop_
_entity.id
_entity.type
_entity.pdbx_description
1 polymer ?
#
loop_
_entity_poly.entity_id
_entity_poly.type
_entity_poly.pdbx_seq_one_letter_code
_entity_poly.pdbx_strand_id
1 'polypeptide(L)'
;MSIHVALNHVTRYRYGRSVVLSPQLVRLRPAPHCRTRVLSYSMRVTPEEHFVNWQQDPQSNYVARVFVPERVREFRVEVDLVAEMAVYNPFDFFLEPDAEHVPFAYASWQRRELLPFLEPEAMTPGLARYVDTLGRPRGRTTDFLVELNRRLSADIGYLIRMEPGVQTPDETLTRGSGSCRDTSWLLVQILRHMGFAARFVSGYLIQLKADVPAREGPSGVAADFTDLHAWCEVYLPGAGWIGFDPTSGLLAGEGHLPLACTPDASSAAPVTGGVEPCEVEFEHAMQVTRVHESPRVTLPYSEAQWEALLRAGDAVDARLVAADVRLTMGGEPTFVSESGRDADEWNTEAIGPSKRQRALDLHRRLRASFGPGGLLHVGQGKWYPGEQLPRWALSCFWRADGVPMWHDDTLMADEQRPAGHSAAEAERFIRTLAAHLGVGDTHVQAGYEDTWYYLWRER
;
A
#
# COMPACT_ATOMS: atom_id res chain seq x y z
N MET A 1 10.42 -7.75 -9.34
CA MET A 1 10.03 -7.18 -10.65
C MET A 1 9.81 -5.71 -10.43
N SER A 2 10.67 -4.86 -10.97
CA SER A 2 10.71 -3.44 -10.66
C SER A 2 10.28 -2.61 -11.87
N ILE A 3 9.56 -1.52 -11.61
CA ILE A 3 9.24 -0.51 -12.61
C ILE A 3 10.45 0.42 -12.69
N HIS A 4 10.92 0.76 -13.89
CA HIS A 4 11.89 1.84 -14.05
C HIS A 4 11.17 3.10 -14.48
N VAL A 5 11.52 4.20 -13.83
CA VAL A 5 10.93 5.52 -14.09
C VAL A 5 12.03 6.50 -14.47
N ALA A 6 11.76 7.32 -15.47
CA ALA A 6 12.56 8.48 -15.79
C ALA A 6 11.93 9.71 -15.14
N LEU A 7 12.71 10.44 -14.35
CA LEU A 7 12.38 11.74 -13.77
C LEU A 7 13.15 12.82 -14.53
N ASN A 8 12.44 13.86 -14.96
CA ASN A 8 13.02 15.10 -15.46
C ASN A 8 12.67 16.22 -14.47
N HIS A 9 13.68 16.97 -14.05
CA HIS A 9 13.56 18.14 -13.19
C HIS A 9 14.18 19.33 -13.89
N VAL A 10 13.46 20.45 -13.94
CA VAL A 10 14.00 21.74 -14.38
C VAL A 10 13.79 22.79 -13.29
N THR A 11 14.85 23.50 -12.95
CA THR A 11 14.80 24.75 -12.21
C THR A 11 15.41 25.85 -13.07
N ARG A 12 14.67 26.93 -13.30
CA ARG A 12 15.09 28.07 -14.13
C ARG A 12 14.90 29.38 -13.37
N TYR A 13 15.94 30.20 -13.40
CA TYR A 13 15.95 31.57 -12.91
C TYR A 13 16.18 32.50 -14.08
N ARG A 14 15.27 33.43 -14.34
CA ARG A 14 15.46 34.51 -15.32
C ARG A 14 15.64 35.84 -14.60
N TYR A 15 16.69 36.55 -14.96
CA TYR A 15 17.07 37.81 -14.33
C TYR A 15 16.60 38.99 -15.19
N GLY A 16 15.98 39.99 -14.57
CA GLY A 16 15.49 41.20 -15.26
C GLY A 16 16.59 41.99 -15.97
N ARG A 17 17.86 41.75 -15.59
CA ARG A 17 19.07 42.30 -16.19
C ARG A 17 20.19 41.26 -16.21
N SER A 18 21.27 41.56 -16.92
CA SER A 18 22.50 40.78 -16.84
C SER A 18 23.12 40.95 -15.43
N VAL A 19 23.44 39.83 -14.78
CA VAL A 19 23.96 39.75 -13.40
C VAL A 19 25.18 38.86 -13.29
N VAL A 20 26.02 39.13 -12.30
CA VAL A 20 27.05 38.20 -11.84
C VAL A 20 26.43 37.24 -10.83
N LEU A 21 26.78 35.96 -10.96
CA LEU A 21 26.45 34.92 -10.00
C LEU A 21 27.67 34.61 -9.13
N SER A 22 27.46 34.57 -7.82
CA SER A 22 28.39 33.85 -6.95
C SER A 22 28.34 32.35 -7.28
N PRO A 23 29.31 31.54 -6.82
CA PRO A 23 29.23 30.09 -6.98
C PRO A 23 27.88 29.55 -6.48
N GLN A 24 27.18 28.82 -7.35
CA GLN A 24 25.90 28.19 -7.05
C GLN A 24 26.17 26.76 -6.57
N LEU A 25 25.50 26.34 -5.50
CA LEU A 25 25.55 24.99 -4.95
C LEU A 25 24.26 24.28 -5.32
N VAL A 26 24.37 23.21 -6.09
CA VAL A 26 23.25 22.39 -6.55
C VAL A 26 23.27 21.05 -5.81
N ARG A 27 22.16 20.71 -5.17
CA ARG A 27 21.97 19.49 -4.35
C ARG A 27 20.87 18.60 -4.93
N LEU A 28 20.87 18.43 -6.25
CA LEU A 28 19.83 17.70 -6.99
C LEU A 28 20.26 16.28 -7.40
N ARG A 29 21.29 15.72 -6.75
CA ARG A 29 21.75 14.36 -6.99
C ARG A 29 21.37 13.47 -5.79
N PRO A 30 20.73 12.31 -6.00
CA PRO A 30 20.41 11.39 -4.92
C PRO A 30 21.61 11.06 -4.04
N ALA A 31 21.39 11.14 -2.74
CA ALA A 31 22.40 10.97 -1.71
C ALA A 31 22.96 9.53 -1.75
N PRO A 32 24.21 9.33 -1.28
CA PRO A 32 24.86 8.01 -1.34
C PRO A 32 24.08 6.88 -0.64
N HIS A 33 23.25 7.23 0.35
CA HIS A 33 22.47 6.30 1.15
C HIS A 33 21.02 6.12 0.64
N CYS A 34 20.68 6.68 -0.52
CA CYS A 34 19.37 6.46 -1.15
C CYS A 34 19.15 4.96 -1.39
N ARG A 35 18.08 4.40 -0.81
CA ARG A 35 17.74 2.98 -0.94
C ARG A 35 17.23 2.64 -2.35
N THR A 36 16.54 3.59 -2.98
CA THR A 36 16.06 3.45 -4.36
C THR A 36 17.25 3.52 -5.31
N ARG A 37 17.41 2.47 -6.11
CA ARG A 37 18.57 2.35 -6.99
C ARG A 37 18.43 3.30 -8.18
N VAL A 38 19.38 4.23 -8.26
CA VAL A 38 19.52 5.15 -9.39
C VAL A 38 20.32 4.48 -10.50
N LEU A 39 19.68 4.22 -11.63
CA LEU A 39 20.29 3.55 -12.79
C LEU A 39 21.09 4.50 -13.67
N SER A 40 20.64 5.74 -13.79
CA SER A 40 21.35 6.80 -14.51
C SER A 40 21.02 8.17 -13.93
N TYR A 41 21.98 9.09 -14.04
CA TYR A 41 21.84 10.47 -13.61
C TYR A 41 22.59 11.38 -14.57
N SER A 42 21.99 12.49 -14.96
CA SER A 42 22.65 13.57 -15.69
C SER A 42 22.20 14.93 -15.17
N MET A 43 23.11 15.90 -15.19
CA MET A 43 22.82 17.29 -14.85
C MET A 43 23.32 18.18 -15.98
N ARG A 44 22.43 18.98 -16.56
CA ARG A 44 22.74 20.02 -17.54
C ARG A 44 22.56 21.38 -16.88
N VAL A 45 23.49 22.29 -17.16
CA VAL A 45 23.46 23.66 -16.65
C VAL A 45 23.51 24.64 -17.83
N THR A 46 22.71 25.70 -17.74
CA THR A 46 22.74 26.85 -18.66
C THR A 46 23.08 28.11 -17.86
N PRO A 47 24.00 28.97 -18.33
CA PRO A 47 24.66 28.97 -19.65
C PRO A 47 25.65 27.80 -19.86
N GLU A 48 25.97 27.49 -21.12
CA GLU A 48 26.89 26.40 -21.47
C GLU A 48 28.32 26.67 -21.01
N GLU A 49 28.75 27.93 -21.01
CA GLU A 49 30.04 28.34 -20.44
C GLU A 49 29.96 28.42 -18.92
N HIS A 50 30.30 27.31 -18.26
CA HIS A 50 30.37 27.21 -16.81
C HIS A 50 31.41 26.17 -16.39
N PHE A 51 31.76 26.21 -15.11
CA PHE A 51 32.61 25.20 -14.47
C PHE A 51 31.80 24.48 -13.39
N VAL A 52 31.84 23.15 -13.37
CA VAL A 52 31.24 22.35 -12.30
C VAL A 52 32.34 21.66 -11.51
N ASN A 53 32.38 21.90 -10.21
CA ASN A 53 33.18 21.13 -9.27
C ASN A 53 32.25 20.29 -8.38
N TRP A 54 32.33 18.96 -8.50
CA TRP A 54 31.59 18.06 -7.63
C TRP A 54 32.32 17.87 -6.31
N GLN A 55 31.58 18.02 -5.21
CA GLN A 55 32.09 17.85 -3.86
C GLN A 55 31.05 17.17 -2.98
N GLN A 56 31.46 16.87 -1.75
CA GLN A 56 30.57 16.44 -0.69
C GLN A 56 30.57 17.49 0.43
N ASP A 57 29.41 17.74 1.02
CA ASP A 57 29.30 18.53 2.25
C ASP A 57 29.67 17.69 3.50
N PRO A 58 29.71 18.26 4.71
CA PRO A 58 30.05 17.49 5.91
C PRO A 58 29.09 16.32 6.21
N GLN A 59 27.89 16.33 5.64
CA GLN A 59 26.89 15.26 5.75
C GLN A 59 26.98 14.25 4.60
N SER A 60 28.01 14.36 3.75
CA SER A 60 28.26 13.54 2.57
C SER A 60 27.20 13.67 1.47
N ASN A 61 26.38 14.73 1.49
CA ASN A 61 25.47 15.01 0.38
C ASN A 61 26.29 15.40 -0.85
N TYR A 62 25.86 14.97 -2.04
CA TYR A 62 26.51 15.38 -3.28
C TYR A 62 26.13 16.83 -3.61
N VAL A 63 27.14 17.68 -3.77
CA VAL A 63 26.96 19.09 -4.09
C VAL A 63 27.74 19.43 -5.35
N ALA A 64 27.05 19.88 -6.40
CA ALA A 64 27.70 20.46 -7.55
C ALA A 64 27.91 21.96 -7.29
N ARG A 65 29.17 22.39 -7.20
CA ARG A 65 29.52 23.80 -7.13
C ARG A 65 29.72 24.33 -8.55
N VAL A 66 28.75 25.10 -9.02
CA VAL A 66 28.72 25.69 -10.36
C VAL A 66 29.26 27.12 -10.30
N PHE A 67 30.24 27.41 -11.14
CA PHE A 67 30.78 28.75 -11.35
C PHE A 67 30.50 29.22 -12.77
N VAL A 68 29.88 30.39 -12.89
CA VAL A 68 29.57 31.02 -14.19
C VAL A 68 30.42 32.28 -14.30
N PRO A 69 31.44 32.32 -15.18
CA PRO A 69 32.38 33.44 -15.25
C PRO A 69 31.74 34.70 -15.83
N GLU A 70 30.85 34.53 -16.81
CA GLU A 70 30.24 35.62 -17.54
C GLU A 70 28.93 36.09 -16.89
N ARG A 71 28.54 37.34 -17.19
CA ARG A 71 27.27 37.89 -16.71
C ARG A 71 26.11 37.25 -17.46
N VAL A 72 25.10 36.77 -16.75
CA VAL A 72 24.00 36.01 -17.34
C VAL A 72 22.65 36.69 -17.15
N ARG A 73 21.70 36.35 -18.04
CA ARG A 73 20.27 36.67 -17.86
C ARG A 73 19.44 35.46 -17.45
N GLU A 74 20.05 34.27 -17.46
CA GLU A 74 19.39 33.03 -17.12
C GLU A 74 20.37 32.09 -16.40
N PHE A 75 19.87 31.40 -15.37
CA PHE A 75 20.51 30.24 -14.80
C PHE A 75 19.50 29.09 -14.79
N ARG A 76 19.84 27.99 -15.46
CA ARG A 76 18.96 26.79 -15.54
C ARG A 76 19.74 25.57 -15.12
N VAL A 77 19.12 24.76 -14.27
CA VAL A 77 19.60 23.43 -13.90
C VAL A 77 18.54 22.43 -14.31
N GLU A 78 18.95 21.45 -15.11
CA GLU A 78 18.11 20.37 -15.59
C GLU A 78 18.72 19.03 -15.17
N VAL A 79 17.92 18.18 -14.54
CA VAL A 79 18.33 16.85 -14.08
C VAL A 79 17.46 15.81 -14.77
N ASP A 80 18.12 14.81 -15.36
CA ASP A 80 17.47 13.58 -15.80
C ASP A 80 17.98 12.41 -14.95
N LEU A 81 17.04 11.63 -14.43
CA LEU A 81 17.30 10.52 -13.53
C LEU A 81 16.48 9.31 -13.98
N VAL A 82 17.07 8.12 -13.98
CA VAL A 82 16.31 6.86 -14.07
C VAL A 82 16.41 6.12 -12.75
N ALA A 83 15.27 5.83 -12.11
CA ALA A 83 15.18 5.14 -10.84
C ALA A 83 14.47 3.78 -10.99
N GLU A 84 14.95 2.78 -10.26
CA GLU A 84 14.32 1.47 -10.12
C GLU A 84 13.36 1.48 -8.92
N MET A 85 12.05 1.48 -9.19
CA MET A 85 10.98 1.51 -8.20
C MET A 85 10.70 0.11 -7.64
N ALA A 86 11.70 -0.45 -6.96
CA ALA A 86 11.56 -1.70 -6.22
C ALA A 86 10.96 -1.40 -4.83
N VAL A 87 9.78 -1.95 -4.56
CA VAL A 87 9.13 -1.84 -3.24
C VAL A 87 9.98 -2.56 -2.20
N TYR A 88 10.24 -1.89 -1.08
CA TYR A 88 10.83 -2.48 0.11
C TYR A 88 9.94 -2.22 1.32
N ASN A 89 10.03 -3.08 2.33
CA ASN A 89 9.30 -2.85 3.58
C ASN A 89 9.99 -1.72 4.37
N PRO A 90 9.32 -0.57 4.62
CA PRO A 90 9.92 0.53 5.37
C PRO A 90 10.14 0.18 6.86
N PHE A 91 9.54 -0.90 7.36
CA PHE A 91 9.72 -1.43 8.72
C PHE A 91 10.76 -2.55 8.81
N ASP A 92 11.47 -2.86 7.72
CA ASP A 92 12.50 -3.91 7.71
C ASP A 92 13.82 -3.41 8.32
N PHE A 93 13.81 -3.27 9.65
CA PHE A 93 14.97 -2.92 10.46
C PHE A 93 14.79 -3.45 11.89
N PHE A 94 15.90 -3.52 12.63
CA PHE A 94 15.90 -3.90 14.04
C PHE A 94 16.48 -2.76 14.87
N LEU A 95 15.97 -2.60 16.09
CA LEU A 95 16.53 -1.67 17.07
C LEU A 95 17.46 -2.42 18.01
N GLU A 96 18.44 -1.71 18.56
CA GLU A 96 19.17 -2.20 19.72
C GLU A 96 18.19 -2.41 20.90
N PRO A 97 18.41 -3.40 21.78
CA PRO A 97 17.51 -3.70 22.90
C PRO A 97 17.18 -2.47 23.76
N ASP A 98 18.18 -1.64 24.03
CA ASP A 98 18.04 -0.43 24.86
C ASP A 98 17.24 0.69 24.18
N ALA A 99 17.01 0.59 22.86
CA ALA A 99 16.26 1.56 22.06
C ALA A 99 14.88 1.06 21.61
N GLU A 100 14.47 -0.16 21.99
CA GLU A 100 13.15 -0.72 21.63
C GLU A 100 11.99 0.08 22.26
N HIS A 101 12.23 0.71 23.41
CA HIS A 101 11.24 1.48 24.15
C HIS A 101 11.73 2.90 24.43
N VAL A 102 10.79 3.84 24.41
CA VAL A 102 11.06 5.24 24.77
C VAL A 102 10.72 5.52 26.24
N PRO A 103 11.50 6.38 26.91
CA PRO A 103 12.69 7.06 26.42
C PRO A 103 13.93 6.14 26.44
N PHE A 104 14.82 6.30 25.45
CA PHE A 104 16.17 5.71 25.46
C PHE A 104 17.23 6.80 25.43
N ALA A 105 18.49 6.42 25.68
CA ALA A 105 19.64 7.32 25.57
C ALA A 105 20.65 6.81 24.55
N TYR A 106 21.17 7.70 23.71
CA TYR A 106 22.31 7.38 22.84
C TYR A 106 23.56 7.10 23.67
N ALA A 107 24.35 6.11 23.25
CA ALA A 107 25.68 5.90 23.80
C ALA A 107 26.55 7.17 23.67
N SER A 108 27.48 7.38 24.60
CA SER A 108 28.23 8.65 24.69
C SER A 108 29.02 9.00 23.42
N TRP A 109 29.61 8.00 22.76
CA TRP A 109 30.31 8.15 21.49
C TRP A 109 29.35 8.51 20.35
N GLN A 110 28.21 7.82 20.27
CA GLN A 110 27.19 8.04 19.24
C GLN A 110 26.51 9.41 19.41
N ARG A 111 26.24 9.83 20.64
CA ARG A 111 25.73 11.17 20.96
C ARG A 111 26.69 12.26 20.47
N ARG A 112 28.00 12.05 20.58
CA ARG A 112 29.02 13.00 20.09
C ARG A 112 28.96 13.14 18.57
N GLU A 113 28.81 12.03 17.85
CA GLU A 113 28.70 12.02 16.39
C GLU A 113 27.38 12.62 15.90
N LEU A 114 26.30 12.44 16.67
CA LEU A 114 24.95 12.92 16.35
C LEU A 114 24.66 14.34 16.85
N LEU A 115 25.62 15.01 17.49
CA LEU A 115 25.39 16.29 18.16
C LEU A 115 24.68 17.34 17.28
N PRO A 116 25.07 17.57 16.01
CA PRO A 116 24.38 18.53 15.15
C PRO A 116 22.91 18.22 14.88
N PHE A 117 22.51 16.96 15.03
CA PHE A 117 21.15 16.48 14.80
C PHE A 117 20.32 16.39 16.08
N LEU A 118 20.95 16.59 17.24
CA LEU A 118 20.32 16.60 18.56
C LEU A 118 20.01 18.01 19.06
N GLU A 119 20.64 19.04 18.50
CA GLU A 119 20.52 20.42 18.96
C GLU A 119 19.26 21.09 18.39
N PRO A 120 18.21 21.31 19.20
CA PRO A 120 17.03 22.04 18.74
C PRO A 120 17.31 23.54 18.68
N GLU A 121 16.62 24.26 17.80
CA GLU A 121 16.38 25.69 18.00
C GLU A 121 15.78 26.00 19.39
N ALA A 122 15.80 27.26 19.79
CA ALA A 122 15.23 27.68 21.07
C ALA A 122 13.75 27.29 21.18
N MET A 123 13.38 26.69 22.31
CA MET A 123 11.98 26.31 22.58
C MET A 123 11.10 27.57 22.59
N THR A 124 10.10 27.60 21.73
CA THR A 124 9.11 28.67 21.64
C THR A 124 7.83 28.32 22.41
N PRO A 125 7.01 29.32 22.84
CA PRO A 125 5.81 29.05 23.62
C PRO A 125 4.73 28.25 22.88
N GLY A 126 4.59 28.40 21.56
CA GLY A 126 3.67 27.59 20.76
C GLY A 126 4.10 26.13 20.71
N LEU A 127 5.37 25.89 20.39
CA LEU A 127 5.97 24.56 20.35
C LEU A 127 5.92 23.87 21.72
N ALA A 128 6.24 24.57 22.81
CA ALA A 128 6.16 24.01 24.16
C ALA A 128 4.76 23.50 24.49
N ARG A 129 3.71 24.31 24.22
CA ARG A 129 2.32 23.89 24.41
C ARG A 129 1.96 22.67 23.58
N TYR A 130 2.40 22.62 22.32
CA TYR A 130 2.14 21.47 21.46
C TYR A 130 2.83 20.20 21.99
N VAL A 131 4.12 20.30 22.35
CA VAL A 131 4.89 19.20 22.95
C VAL A 131 4.24 18.71 24.25
N ASP A 132 3.71 19.61 25.09
CA ASP A 132 2.99 19.22 26.30
C ASP A 132 1.76 18.35 26.00
N THR A 133 1.06 18.59 24.88
CA THR A 133 -0.08 17.75 24.46
C THR A 133 0.31 16.36 23.96
N LEU A 134 1.59 16.15 23.62
CA LEU A 134 2.13 14.84 23.23
C LEU A 134 2.47 14.01 24.48
N GLY A 135 2.67 14.68 25.62
CA GLY A 135 3.09 14.04 26.86
C GLY A 135 4.53 13.52 26.79
N ARG A 136 4.93 12.74 27.80
CA ARG A 136 6.25 12.10 27.81
C ARG A 136 6.25 10.89 26.86
N PRO A 137 7.29 10.72 26.01
CA PRO A 137 7.44 9.52 25.18
C PRO A 137 7.38 8.25 26.02
N ARG A 138 6.53 7.30 25.61
CA ARG A 138 6.31 6.00 26.28
C ARG A 138 5.95 4.92 25.27
N GLY A 139 6.21 3.67 25.62
CA GLY A 139 5.89 2.51 24.79
C GLY A 139 7.01 2.16 23.82
N ARG A 140 6.69 1.40 22.78
CA ARG A 140 7.64 0.99 21.75
C ARG A 140 8.06 2.20 20.92
N THR A 141 9.35 2.33 20.67
CA THR A 141 9.94 3.49 19.95
C THR A 141 9.32 3.68 18.57
N THR A 142 9.16 2.60 17.81
CA THR A 142 8.56 2.65 16.47
C THR A 142 7.13 3.14 16.50
N ASP A 143 6.31 2.60 17.41
CA ASP A 143 4.89 2.93 17.53
C ASP A 143 4.71 4.40 17.94
N PHE A 144 5.56 4.89 18.85
CA PHE A 144 5.59 6.30 19.25
C PHE A 144 5.89 7.23 18.06
N LEU A 145 6.92 6.92 17.27
CA LEU A 145 7.31 7.75 16.12
C LEU A 145 6.27 7.71 15.00
N VAL A 146 5.69 6.54 14.73
CA VAL A 146 4.59 6.38 13.76
C VAL A 146 3.39 7.20 14.18
N GLU A 147 2.97 7.12 15.45
CA GLU A 147 1.82 7.88 15.94
C GLU A 147 2.08 9.38 15.95
N LEU A 148 3.27 9.83 16.33
CA LEU A 148 3.65 11.24 16.25
C LEU A 148 3.57 11.76 14.81
N ASN A 149 4.13 11.01 13.86
CA ASN A 149 4.11 11.36 12.44
C ASN A 149 2.67 11.45 11.90
N ARG A 150 1.83 10.45 12.22
CA ARG A 150 0.41 10.42 11.85
C ARG A 150 -0.37 11.57 12.47
N ARG A 151 -0.09 11.91 13.73
CA ARG A 151 -0.73 13.01 14.43
C ARG A 151 -0.39 14.36 13.82
N LEU A 152 0.88 14.62 13.47
CA LEU A 152 1.25 15.85 12.77
C LEU A 152 0.55 15.98 11.41
N SER A 153 0.44 14.90 10.65
CA SER A 153 -0.30 14.88 9.38
C SER A 153 -1.79 15.22 9.55
N ALA A 154 -2.39 14.82 10.67
CA ALA A 154 -3.77 15.17 11.00
C ALA A 154 -3.93 16.61 11.53
N ASP A 155 -2.96 17.10 12.29
CA ASP A 155 -3.01 18.41 12.95
C ASP A 155 -2.64 19.56 12.01
N ILE A 156 -1.82 19.32 10.98
CA ILE A 156 -1.28 20.35 10.07
C ILE A 156 -1.80 20.14 8.65
N GLY A 157 -2.65 21.04 8.18
CA GLY A 157 -3.17 21.02 6.81
C GLY A 157 -2.09 21.28 5.76
N TYR A 158 -2.05 20.47 4.71
CA TYR A 158 -1.11 20.66 3.61
C TYR A 158 -1.52 21.82 2.69
N LEU A 159 -0.57 22.69 2.35
CA LEU A 159 -0.73 23.72 1.33
C LEU A 159 0.52 23.86 0.46
N ILE A 160 0.31 24.24 -0.80
CA ILE A 160 1.39 24.56 -1.73
C ILE A 160 1.69 26.05 -1.61
N ARG A 161 2.96 26.40 -1.43
CA ARG A 161 3.38 27.80 -1.27
C ARG A 161 4.71 28.09 -1.92
N MET A 162 4.81 29.27 -2.53
CA MET A 162 5.98 29.69 -3.31
C MET A 162 6.94 30.60 -2.54
N GLU A 163 6.57 31.08 -1.35
CA GLU A 163 7.44 32.00 -0.60
C GLU A 163 8.74 31.29 -0.19
N PRO A 164 9.88 31.99 -0.19
CA PRO A 164 11.15 31.41 0.22
C PRO A 164 11.17 31.03 1.71
N GLY A 165 12.11 30.17 2.08
CA GLY A 165 12.34 29.77 3.47
C GLY A 165 11.34 28.76 4.01
N VAL A 166 11.55 28.35 5.25
CA VAL A 166 10.71 27.41 6.01
C VAL A 166 10.01 28.18 7.11
N GLN A 167 8.74 27.88 7.36
CA GLN A 167 8.03 28.45 8.50
C GLN A 167 8.70 27.99 9.80
N THR A 168 8.75 28.87 10.78
CA THR A 168 9.13 28.47 12.14
C THR A 168 8.12 27.47 12.72
N PRO A 169 8.50 26.67 13.73
CA PRO A 169 7.54 25.78 14.41
C PRO A 169 6.29 26.51 14.92
N ASP A 170 6.46 27.69 15.54
CA ASP A 170 5.33 28.49 16.05
C ASP A 170 4.42 29.02 14.93
N GLU A 171 4.99 29.44 13.80
CA GLU A 171 4.19 29.85 12.63
C GLU A 171 3.36 28.69 12.08
N THR A 172 3.98 27.52 11.91
CA THR A 172 3.31 26.30 11.40
C THR A 172 2.16 25.90 12.32
N LEU A 173 2.41 25.86 13.63
CA LEU A 173 1.40 25.53 14.65
C LEU A 173 0.29 26.58 14.74
N THR A 174 0.62 27.87 14.64
CA THR A 174 -0.37 28.97 14.69
C THR A 174 -1.27 28.97 13.46
N ARG A 175 -0.70 28.69 12.29
CA ARG A 175 -1.46 28.58 11.03
C ARG A 175 -2.25 27.28 10.92
N GLY A 176 -1.85 26.24 11.64
CA GLY A 176 -2.40 24.88 11.48
C GLY A 176 -2.22 24.33 10.06
N SER A 177 -1.28 24.88 9.29
CA SER A 177 -1.07 24.51 7.90
C SER A 177 0.32 24.90 7.37
N GLY A 178 0.84 24.13 6.43
CA GLY A 178 2.18 24.32 5.87
C GLY A 178 2.45 23.48 4.63
N SER A 179 3.56 23.78 3.97
CA SER A 179 4.13 22.94 2.91
C SER A 179 4.92 21.78 3.51
N CYS A 180 5.32 20.80 2.69
CA CYS A 180 6.05 19.62 3.16
C CYS A 180 7.32 19.97 3.97
N ARG A 181 8.04 21.02 3.57
CA ARG A 181 9.20 21.54 4.31
C ARG A 181 8.86 22.14 5.68
N ASP A 182 7.67 22.74 5.83
CA ASP A 182 7.27 23.38 7.09
C ASP A 182 6.93 22.31 8.13
N THR A 183 6.07 21.35 7.76
CA THR A 183 5.69 20.24 8.64
C THR A 183 6.87 19.33 8.96
N SER A 184 7.78 19.12 8.01
CA SER A 184 9.01 18.33 8.24
C SER A 184 9.97 19.02 9.21
N TRP A 185 10.13 20.34 9.11
CA TRP A 185 10.96 21.09 10.05
C TRP A 185 10.35 21.11 11.45
N LEU A 186 9.02 21.27 11.55
CA LEU A 186 8.30 21.13 12.82
C LEU A 186 8.56 19.76 13.46
N LEU A 187 8.47 18.66 12.68
CA LEU A 187 8.74 17.31 13.20
C LEU A 187 10.19 17.16 13.69
N VAL A 188 11.18 17.65 12.93
CA VAL A 188 12.59 17.66 13.34
C VAL A 188 12.75 18.37 14.70
N GLN A 189 12.15 19.55 14.85
CA GLN A 189 12.25 20.35 16.06
C GLN A 189 11.59 19.69 17.27
N ILE A 190 10.39 19.11 17.11
CA ILE A 190 9.71 18.35 18.16
C ILE A 190 10.60 17.19 18.64
N LEU A 191 11.13 16.39 17.70
CA LEU A 191 11.92 15.22 18.00
C LEU A 191 13.24 15.57 18.72
N ARG A 192 13.90 16.65 18.31
CA ARG A 192 15.10 17.14 19.00
C ARG A 192 14.82 17.57 20.43
N HIS A 193 13.71 18.28 20.68
CA HIS A 193 13.30 18.59 22.05
C HIS A 193 12.91 17.35 22.87
N MET A 194 12.51 16.26 22.22
CA MET A 194 12.26 14.96 22.84
C MET A 194 13.52 14.08 22.99
N GLY A 195 14.68 14.58 22.58
CA GLY A 195 15.97 13.91 22.75
C GLY A 195 16.35 12.95 21.61
N PHE A 196 15.61 12.93 20.50
CA PHE A 196 15.97 12.16 19.32
C PHE A 196 16.90 12.95 18.40
N ALA A 197 17.86 12.26 17.80
CA ALA A 197 18.66 12.82 16.72
C ALA A 197 17.80 12.81 15.44
N ALA A 198 17.45 13.99 14.95
CA ALA A 198 16.60 14.17 13.78
C ALA A 198 17.26 15.11 12.76
N ARG A 199 17.08 14.83 11.46
CA ARG A 199 17.61 15.63 10.36
C ARG A 199 16.53 15.97 9.35
N PHE A 200 16.66 17.15 8.75
CA PHE A 200 15.82 17.60 7.66
C PHE A 200 16.30 16.98 6.36
N VAL A 201 15.39 16.45 5.56
CA VAL A 201 15.70 15.87 4.26
C VAL A 201 14.98 16.65 3.17
N SER A 202 15.73 17.09 2.17
CA SER A 202 15.18 17.54 0.89
C SER A 202 15.46 16.47 -0.16
N GLY A 203 14.44 16.09 -0.91
CA GLY A 203 14.61 15.11 -1.96
C GLY A 203 13.51 15.08 -3.02
N TYR A 204 13.50 14.01 -3.80
CA TYR A 204 12.39 13.74 -4.72
C TYR A 204 11.37 12.83 -4.07
N LEU A 205 10.10 13.11 -4.33
CA LEU A 205 9.01 12.17 -4.12
C LEU A 205 8.52 11.71 -5.48
N ILE A 206 8.54 10.40 -5.72
CA ILE A 206 7.91 9.75 -6.88
C ILE A 206 6.78 8.90 -6.36
N GLN A 207 5.57 9.15 -6.84
CA GLN A 207 4.40 8.34 -6.54
C GLN A 207 3.83 7.80 -7.84
N LEU A 208 3.73 6.48 -7.92
CA LEU A 208 3.13 5.80 -9.07
C LEU A 208 1.68 5.47 -8.79
N LYS A 209 0.84 5.65 -9.81
CA LYS A 209 -0.53 5.18 -9.79
C LYS A 209 -0.54 3.66 -9.62
N ALA A 210 -1.23 3.17 -8.60
CA ALA A 210 -1.45 1.75 -8.40
C ALA A 210 -2.30 1.17 -9.55
N ASP A 211 -2.01 -0.06 -9.97
CA ASP A 211 -2.79 -0.74 -11.03
C ASP A 211 -4.23 -1.04 -10.59
N VAL A 212 -4.37 -1.39 -9.32
CA VAL A 212 -5.64 -1.78 -8.72
C VAL A 212 -5.94 -0.77 -7.60
N PRO A 213 -7.16 -0.21 -7.56
CA PRO A 213 -7.58 0.65 -6.46
C PRO A 213 -7.44 -0.07 -5.11
N ALA A 214 -7.00 0.67 -4.09
CA ALA A 214 -7.01 0.15 -2.72
C ALA A 214 -8.45 -0.21 -2.30
N ARG A 215 -8.65 -1.41 -1.77
CA ARG A 215 -9.94 -1.85 -1.23
C ARG A 215 -10.23 -1.21 0.13
N GLU A 216 -9.19 -1.06 0.95
CA GLU A 216 -9.21 -0.39 2.25
C GLU A 216 -7.97 0.51 2.37
N GLY A 217 -8.11 1.64 3.05
CA GLY A 217 -7.05 2.64 3.20
C GLY A 217 -7.10 3.77 2.16
N PRO A 218 -6.14 4.72 2.21
CA PRO A 218 -6.08 5.83 1.27
C PRO A 218 -5.88 5.32 -0.15
N SER A 219 -6.68 5.81 -1.10
CA SER A 219 -6.39 5.65 -2.51
C SER A 219 -5.08 6.37 -2.82
N GLY A 220 -4.13 5.69 -3.48
CA GLY A 220 -2.90 6.32 -3.97
C GLY A 220 -3.17 7.43 -4.99
N VAL A 221 -2.11 7.96 -5.58
CA VAL A 221 -2.22 9.03 -6.57
C VAL A 221 -3.02 8.61 -7.81
N ALA A 222 -3.82 9.52 -8.36
CA ALA A 222 -4.67 9.25 -9.53
C ALA A 222 -3.88 9.09 -10.84
N ALA A 223 -2.67 9.65 -10.87
CA ALA A 223 -1.72 9.58 -11.97
C ALA A 223 -0.30 9.53 -11.39
N ASP A 224 0.66 9.04 -12.18
CA ASP A 224 2.06 9.11 -11.81
C ASP A 224 2.47 10.58 -11.60
N PHE A 225 3.11 10.85 -10.48
CA PHE A 225 3.45 12.21 -10.07
C PHE A 225 4.85 12.22 -9.45
N THR A 226 5.52 13.35 -9.62
CA THR A 226 6.78 13.63 -8.92
C THR A 226 6.91 15.10 -8.61
N ASP A 227 7.56 15.40 -7.48
CA ASP A 227 7.89 16.74 -7.05
C ASP A 227 9.14 16.75 -6.16
N LEU A 228 9.69 17.93 -5.93
CA LEU A 228 10.56 18.18 -4.80
C LEU A 228 9.75 18.04 -3.52
N HIS A 229 10.31 17.31 -2.57
CA HIS A 229 9.65 17.03 -1.31
C HIS A 229 10.62 17.17 -0.15
N ALA A 230 10.06 17.26 1.05
CA ALA A 230 10.83 17.26 2.28
C ALA A 230 10.19 16.34 3.31
N TRP A 231 11.03 15.70 4.12
CA TRP A 231 10.63 14.83 5.21
C TRP A 231 11.65 14.90 6.36
N CYS A 232 11.34 14.23 7.47
CA CYS A 232 12.23 14.12 8.62
C CYS A 232 12.88 12.73 8.62
N GLU A 233 14.16 12.63 8.96
CA GLU A 233 14.79 11.37 9.28
C GLU A 233 15.24 11.33 10.74
N VAL A 234 15.05 10.20 11.40
CA VAL A 234 15.39 9.99 12.81
C VAL A 234 16.44 8.89 12.91
N TYR A 235 17.53 9.15 13.62
CA TYR A 235 18.55 8.15 13.86
C TYR A 235 18.15 7.26 15.03
N LEU A 236 17.98 5.97 14.77
CA LEU A 236 17.60 4.96 15.75
C LEU A 236 18.75 3.94 15.91
N PRO A 237 19.25 3.68 17.14
CA PRO A 237 20.28 2.67 17.36
C PRO A 237 19.84 1.31 16.81
N GLY A 238 20.70 0.66 16.01
CA GLY A 238 20.43 -0.60 15.32
C GLY A 238 19.87 -0.43 13.90
N ALA A 239 19.00 0.56 13.69
CA ALA A 239 18.33 0.78 12.39
C ALA A 239 18.98 1.87 11.52
N GLY A 240 19.69 2.83 12.13
CA GLY A 240 20.23 3.99 11.43
C GLY A 240 19.18 5.07 11.19
N TRP A 241 19.30 5.81 10.08
CA TRP A 241 18.37 6.89 9.72
C TRP A 241 17.09 6.34 9.09
N ILE A 242 15.96 6.56 9.75
CA ILE A 242 14.63 6.14 9.29
C ILE A 242 13.79 7.37 8.94
N GLY A 243 13.19 7.38 7.74
CA GLY A 243 12.42 8.50 7.22
C GLY A 243 10.95 8.48 7.62
N PHE A 244 10.44 9.64 8.03
CA PHE A 244 9.07 9.91 8.41
C PHE A 244 8.59 11.14 7.64
N ASP A 245 7.52 10.97 6.85
CA ASP A 245 6.89 12.03 6.09
C ASP A 245 5.64 12.51 6.82
N PRO A 246 5.70 13.66 7.53
CA PRO A 246 4.57 14.16 8.29
C PRO A 246 3.51 14.81 7.41
N THR A 247 3.75 14.94 6.09
CA THR A 247 2.71 15.38 5.16
C THR A 247 1.72 14.26 4.90
N SER A 248 2.22 13.05 4.66
CA SER A 248 1.39 11.85 4.41
C SER A 248 1.06 11.07 5.68
N GLY A 249 1.81 11.29 6.77
CA GLY A 249 1.71 10.49 7.99
C GLY A 249 2.34 9.10 7.87
N LEU A 250 3.07 8.83 6.78
CA LEU A 250 3.68 7.53 6.48
C LEU A 250 5.20 7.57 6.65
N LEU A 251 5.82 6.39 6.73
CA LEU A 251 7.27 6.26 6.60
C LEU A 251 7.71 6.55 5.16
N ALA A 252 8.92 7.06 5.00
CA ALA A 252 9.54 7.26 3.70
C ALA A 252 9.79 5.90 3.01
N GLY A 253 9.21 5.72 1.83
CA GLY A 253 9.29 4.49 1.03
C GLY A 253 10.19 4.62 -0.19
N GLU A 254 10.05 3.72 -1.15
CA GLU A 254 10.84 3.69 -2.39
C GLU A 254 10.65 4.93 -3.28
N GLY A 255 9.56 5.65 -3.08
CA GLY A 255 9.28 6.94 -3.71
C GLY A 255 10.12 8.09 -3.18
N HIS A 256 10.71 7.97 -1.99
CA HIS A 256 11.44 9.05 -1.31
C HIS A 256 12.94 8.94 -1.59
N LEU A 257 13.43 9.73 -2.54
CA LEU A 257 14.85 9.74 -2.93
C LEU A 257 15.56 10.92 -2.25
N PRO A 258 16.27 10.71 -1.13
CA PRO A 258 16.98 11.79 -0.44
C PRO A 258 18.02 12.40 -1.36
N LEU A 259 18.10 13.74 -1.43
CA LEU A 259 19.12 14.46 -2.19
C LEU A 259 20.10 15.17 -1.24
N ALA A 260 19.56 15.85 -0.23
CA ALA A 260 20.33 16.49 0.84
C ALA A 260 19.69 16.25 2.20
N CYS A 261 20.49 15.69 3.13
CA CYS A 261 20.08 15.48 4.51
C CYS A 261 20.97 16.33 5.43
N THR A 262 20.37 17.28 6.15
CA THR A 262 21.12 18.30 6.91
C THR A 262 20.53 18.51 8.31
N PRO A 263 21.34 18.99 9.27
CA PRO A 263 20.82 19.39 10.58
C PRO A 263 19.95 20.66 10.50
N ASP A 264 20.17 21.51 9.51
CA ASP A 264 19.43 22.76 9.34
C ASP A 264 18.70 22.78 7.98
N ALA A 265 17.42 23.15 7.98
CA ALA A 265 16.61 23.13 6.77
C ALA A 265 17.13 24.06 5.66
N SER A 266 17.72 25.21 6.02
CA SER A 266 18.29 26.15 5.03
C SER A 266 19.48 25.56 4.27
N SER A 267 20.21 24.63 4.89
CA SER A 267 21.36 23.96 4.29
C SER A 267 20.98 22.87 3.29
N ALA A 268 19.73 22.39 3.31
CA ALA A 268 19.19 21.41 2.37
C ALA A 268 18.57 22.03 1.11
N ALA A 269 18.60 23.36 0.96
CA ALA A 269 17.98 24.02 -0.19
C ALA A 269 18.56 23.47 -1.53
N PRO A 270 17.70 23.13 -2.51
CA PRO A 270 18.11 22.47 -3.75
C PRO A 270 19.17 23.23 -4.55
N VAL A 271 19.04 24.56 -4.57
CA VAL A 271 20.01 25.48 -5.17
C VAL A 271 20.26 26.61 -4.18
N THR A 272 21.53 26.87 -3.84
CA THR A 272 21.92 28.03 -3.04
C THR A 272 23.07 28.79 -3.67
N GLY A 273 23.03 30.12 -3.61
CA GLY A 273 24.10 30.95 -4.14
C GLY A 273 23.70 32.42 -4.14
N GLY A 274 24.72 33.29 -4.20
CA GLY A 274 24.50 34.73 -4.31
C GLY A 274 24.22 35.14 -5.75
N VAL A 275 23.39 36.15 -5.92
CA VAL A 275 23.14 36.85 -7.17
C VAL A 275 23.21 38.35 -6.90
N GLU A 276 23.71 39.14 -7.85
CA GLU A 276 23.59 40.60 -7.74
C GLU A 276 22.11 41.00 -7.55
N PRO A 277 21.81 42.06 -6.78
CA PRO A 277 20.44 42.53 -6.58
C PRO A 277 19.72 42.78 -7.91
N CYS A 278 18.69 41.97 -8.19
CA CYS A 278 17.87 42.08 -9.39
C CYS A 278 16.50 41.42 -9.16
N GLU A 279 15.54 41.75 -10.01
CA GLU A 279 14.29 40.99 -10.10
C GLU A 279 14.57 39.63 -10.75
N VAL A 280 13.97 38.59 -10.18
CA VAL A 280 14.13 37.20 -10.61
C VAL A 280 12.77 36.59 -10.84
N GLU A 281 12.56 36.05 -12.03
CA GLU A 281 11.45 35.15 -12.34
C GLU A 281 11.93 33.71 -12.12
N PHE A 282 11.18 32.94 -11.33
CA PHE A 282 11.51 31.57 -10.97
C PHE A 282 10.50 30.60 -11.59
N GLU A 283 11.00 29.58 -12.27
CA GLU A 283 10.22 28.51 -12.87
C GLU A 283 10.77 27.15 -12.40
N HIS A 284 9.85 26.27 -12.03
CA HIS A 284 10.15 24.89 -11.67
C HIS A 284 9.17 23.95 -12.38
N ALA A 285 9.70 22.90 -12.99
CA ALA A 285 8.93 21.88 -13.66
C ALA A 285 9.50 20.50 -13.37
N MET A 286 8.63 19.52 -13.13
CA MET A 286 9.01 18.13 -12.95
C MET A 286 8.06 17.20 -13.67
N GLN A 287 8.60 16.11 -14.19
CA GLN A 287 7.84 15.06 -14.88
C GLN A 287 8.43 13.70 -14.54
N VAL A 288 7.55 12.70 -14.40
CA VAL A 288 7.92 11.29 -14.32
C VAL A 288 7.29 10.51 -15.47
N THR A 289 8.00 9.52 -15.99
CA THR A 289 7.52 8.62 -17.04
C THR A 289 8.00 7.20 -16.77
N ARG A 290 7.13 6.20 -16.88
CA ARG A 290 7.53 4.79 -16.81
C ARG A 290 8.26 4.42 -18.10
N VAL A 291 9.52 4.01 -17.99
CA VAL A 291 10.37 3.63 -19.14
C VAL A 291 10.55 2.12 -19.27
N HIS A 292 10.30 1.38 -18.20
CA HIS A 292 10.30 -0.08 -18.22
C HIS A 292 9.30 -0.61 -17.18
N GLU A 293 8.42 -1.52 -17.60
CA GLU A 293 7.50 -2.21 -16.71
C GLU A 293 7.64 -3.72 -16.90
N SER A 294 8.12 -4.40 -15.87
CA SER A 294 8.05 -5.86 -15.81
C SER A 294 6.59 -6.30 -15.66
N PRO A 295 6.14 -7.37 -16.35
CA PRO A 295 4.84 -8.00 -16.12
C PRO A 295 4.64 -8.32 -14.64
N ARG A 296 3.42 -8.14 -14.14
CA ARG A 296 3.08 -8.38 -12.73
C ARG A 296 1.69 -8.96 -12.59
N VAL A 297 1.40 -9.58 -11.46
CA VAL A 297 0.10 -10.25 -11.22
C VAL A 297 -1.09 -9.30 -11.43
N THR A 298 -0.91 -8.03 -11.07
CA THR A 298 -1.92 -6.97 -11.18
C THR A 298 -2.02 -6.37 -12.58
N LEU A 299 -0.96 -6.45 -13.39
CA LEU A 299 -0.89 -5.94 -14.75
C LEU A 299 0.05 -6.83 -15.59
N PRO A 300 -0.43 -8.02 -16.03
CA PRO A 300 0.43 -9.03 -16.66
C PRO A 300 0.78 -8.69 -18.11
N TYR A 301 -0.03 -7.86 -18.76
CA TYR A 301 0.12 -7.47 -20.16
C TYR A 301 -0.03 -5.95 -20.28
N SER A 302 0.78 -5.34 -21.14
CA SER A 302 0.48 -4.02 -21.69
C SER A 302 -0.76 -4.09 -22.59
N GLU A 303 -1.41 -2.95 -22.83
CA GLU A 303 -2.57 -2.87 -23.72
C GLU A 303 -2.26 -3.47 -25.11
N ALA A 304 -1.11 -3.12 -25.68
CA ALA A 304 -0.68 -3.64 -26.97
C ALA A 304 -0.49 -5.17 -26.98
N GLN A 305 0.02 -5.74 -25.88
CA GLN A 305 0.14 -7.19 -25.72
C GLN A 305 -1.23 -7.86 -25.55
N TRP A 306 -2.13 -7.24 -24.79
CA TRP A 306 -3.49 -7.74 -24.59
C TRP A 306 -4.27 -7.76 -25.91
N GLU A 307 -4.23 -6.67 -26.67
CA GLU A 307 -4.84 -6.62 -28.00
C GLU A 307 -4.24 -7.67 -28.95
N ALA A 308 -2.92 -7.90 -28.89
CA ALA A 308 -2.29 -8.93 -29.70
C ALA A 308 -2.77 -10.35 -29.34
N LEU A 309 -2.97 -10.62 -28.04
CA LEU A 309 -3.56 -11.87 -27.56
C LEU A 309 -5.01 -12.03 -28.05
N LEU A 310 -5.82 -10.99 -27.96
CA LEU A 310 -7.20 -11.01 -28.47
C LEU A 310 -7.24 -11.28 -29.97
N ARG A 311 -6.43 -10.56 -30.77
CA ARG A 311 -6.33 -10.80 -32.22
C ARG A 311 -5.90 -12.24 -32.55
N ALA A 312 -5.00 -12.82 -31.75
CA ALA A 312 -4.59 -14.20 -31.91
C ALA A 312 -5.74 -15.17 -31.55
N GLY A 313 -6.50 -14.88 -30.50
CA GLY A 313 -7.71 -15.62 -30.11
C GLY A 313 -8.75 -15.62 -31.24
N ASP A 314 -9.09 -14.44 -31.77
CA ASP A 314 -10.05 -14.29 -32.87
C ASP A 314 -9.63 -15.11 -34.11
N ALA A 315 -8.32 -15.12 -34.42
CA ALA A 315 -7.79 -15.90 -35.53
C ALA A 315 -7.86 -17.42 -35.28
N VAL A 316 -7.70 -17.87 -34.04
CA VAL A 316 -7.86 -19.28 -33.66
C VAL A 316 -9.34 -19.68 -33.72
N ASP A 317 -10.24 -18.86 -33.17
CA ASP A 317 -11.68 -19.11 -33.19
C ASP A 317 -12.21 -19.20 -34.62
N ALA A 318 -11.79 -18.31 -35.51
CA ALA A 318 -12.14 -18.37 -36.92
C ALA A 318 -11.73 -19.70 -37.57
N ARG A 319 -10.56 -20.24 -37.20
CA ARG A 319 -10.08 -21.55 -37.70
C ARG A 319 -10.86 -22.72 -37.10
N LEU A 320 -11.20 -22.66 -35.82
CA LEU A 320 -11.98 -23.71 -35.15
C LEU A 320 -13.40 -23.79 -35.72
N VAL A 321 -14.04 -22.63 -35.93
CA VAL A 321 -15.36 -22.54 -36.57
C VAL A 321 -15.33 -23.08 -37.99
N ALA A 322 -14.33 -22.67 -38.79
CA ALA A 322 -14.18 -23.17 -40.16
C ALA A 322 -13.96 -24.70 -40.23
N ALA A 323 -13.46 -25.30 -39.15
CA ALA A 323 -13.23 -26.74 -39.02
C ALA A 323 -14.35 -27.50 -38.27
N ASP A 324 -15.46 -26.83 -37.89
CA ASP A 324 -16.54 -27.37 -37.04
C ASP A 324 -16.03 -28.06 -35.75
N VAL A 325 -14.97 -27.51 -35.16
CA VAL A 325 -14.43 -28.00 -33.89
C VAL A 325 -15.26 -27.42 -32.75
N ARG A 326 -16.01 -28.28 -32.05
CA ARG A 326 -16.86 -27.90 -30.91
C ARG A 326 -16.17 -28.30 -29.61
N LEU A 327 -15.99 -27.33 -28.72
CA LEU A 327 -15.40 -27.53 -27.41
C LEU A 327 -16.51 -27.54 -26.34
N THR A 328 -16.55 -28.58 -25.52
CA THR A 328 -17.34 -28.60 -24.29
C THR A 328 -16.40 -28.42 -23.10
N MET A 329 -16.50 -27.29 -22.40
CA MET A 329 -15.72 -27.02 -21.20
C MET A 329 -16.52 -27.44 -19.96
N GLY A 330 -16.07 -28.51 -19.28
CA GLY A 330 -16.55 -28.88 -17.96
C GLY A 330 -15.53 -28.44 -16.91
N GLY A 331 -15.84 -27.39 -16.16
CA GLY A 331 -15.05 -26.98 -14.98
C GLY A 331 -15.86 -27.19 -13.71
N GLU A 332 -15.22 -27.69 -12.66
CA GLU A 332 -15.77 -27.74 -11.30
C GLU A 332 -15.27 -26.51 -10.51
N PRO A 333 -15.92 -25.32 -10.62
CA PRO A 333 -15.50 -24.16 -9.87
C PRO A 333 -15.63 -24.43 -8.37
N THR A 334 -14.55 -24.16 -7.62
CA THR A 334 -14.52 -24.33 -6.17
C THR A 334 -14.75 -23.00 -5.48
N PHE A 335 -15.72 -22.95 -4.58
CA PHE A 335 -15.97 -21.79 -3.73
C PHE A 335 -15.05 -21.82 -2.50
N VAL A 336 -14.29 -20.75 -2.28
CA VAL A 336 -13.46 -20.53 -1.09
C VAL A 336 -13.86 -19.20 -0.46
N SER A 337 -14.18 -19.21 0.84
CA SER A 337 -14.56 -18.00 1.58
C SER A 337 -13.40 -17.01 1.63
N GLU A 338 -13.67 -15.71 1.41
CA GLU A 338 -12.64 -14.67 1.50
C GLU A 338 -12.13 -14.47 2.94
N SER A 339 -13.02 -14.59 3.93
CA SER A 339 -12.66 -14.61 5.35
C SER A 339 -12.23 -16.02 5.75
N GLY A 340 -11.00 -16.16 6.25
CA GLY A 340 -10.46 -17.45 6.72
C GLY A 340 -10.10 -18.42 5.61
N ARG A 341 -9.58 -17.94 4.47
CA ARG A 341 -9.17 -18.78 3.31
C ARG A 341 -8.27 -19.94 3.69
N ASP A 342 -7.43 -19.75 4.71
CA ASP A 342 -6.48 -20.75 5.18
C ASP A 342 -7.06 -21.70 6.22
N ALA A 343 -8.35 -21.57 6.58
CA ALA A 343 -9.00 -22.48 7.50
C ALA A 343 -9.11 -23.88 6.89
N ASP A 344 -9.03 -24.89 7.74
CA ASP A 344 -9.06 -26.30 7.35
C ASP A 344 -10.30 -26.65 6.51
N GLU A 345 -11.46 -26.03 6.80
CA GLU A 345 -12.70 -26.27 6.06
C GLU A 345 -12.63 -25.95 4.56
N TRP A 346 -11.70 -25.11 4.12
CA TRP A 346 -11.52 -24.76 2.71
C TRP A 346 -10.38 -25.53 2.03
N ASN A 347 -9.52 -26.18 2.82
CA ASN A 347 -8.28 -26.79 2.34
C ASN A 347 -8.25 -28.31 2.54
N THR A 348 -8.57 -28.78 3.74
CA THR A 348 -8.30 -30.16 4.19
C THR A 348 -9.56 -30.88 4.68
N GLU A 349 -10.44 -30.19 5.41
CA GLU A 349 -11.63 -30.80 6.00
C GLU A 349 -12.79 -30.98 5.00
N ALA A 350 -13.47 -32.11 5.13
CA ALA A 350 -14.64 -32.45 4.33
C ALA A 350 -15.79 -31.46 4.55
N ILE A 351 -16.08 -31.18 5.82
CA ILE A 351 -17.08 -30.22 6.28
C ILE A 351 -16.50 -29.48 7.48
N GLY A 352 -16.59 -28.16 7.48
CA GLY A 352 -16.23 -27.35 8.64
C GLY A 352 -17.41 -26.52 9.15
N PRO A 353 -17.16 -25.65 10.14
CA PRO A 353 -18.22 -24.98 10.89
C PRO A 353 -19.08 -24.06 10.03
N SER A 354 -18.55 -23.48 8.94
CA SER A 354 -19.27 -22.50 8.10
C SER A 354 -19.57 -22.98 6.68
N LYS A 355 -18.82 -23.98 6.19
CA LYS A 355 -18.86 -24.47 4.80
C LYS A 355 -20.27 -24.85 4.34
N ARG A 356 -21.00 -25.61 5.15
CA ARG A 356 -22.37 -26.06 4.82
C ARG A 356 -23.35 -24.90 4.70
N GLN A 357 -23.30 -23.98 5.67
CA GLN A 357 -24.17 -22.81 5.69
C GLN A 357 -23.93 -21.93 4.44
N ARG A 358 -22.67 -21.70 4.09
CA ARG A 358 -22.29 -20.91 2.91
C ARG A 358 -22.68 -21.61 1.60
N ALA A 359 -22.52 -22.93 1.53
CA ALA A 359 -22.95 -23.71 0.37
C ALA A 359 -24.48 -23.59 0.16
N LEU A 360 -25.28 -23.67 1.23
CA LEU A 360 -26.73 -23.52 1.16
C LEU A 360 -27.16 -22.10 0.75
N ASP A 361 -26.49 -21.06 1.27
CA ASP A 361 -26.75 -19.68 0.85
C ASP A 361 -26.44 -19.47 -0.63
N LEU A 362 -25.26 -19.93 -1.08
CA LEU A 362 -24.89 -19.90 -2.49
C LEU A 362 -25.91 -20.65 -3.35
N HIS A 363 -26.36 -21.82 -2.91
CA HIS A 363 -27.34 -22.63 -3.61
C HIS A 363 -28.67 -21.90 -3.84
N ARG A 364 -29.18 -21.20 -2.81
CA ARG A 364 -30.40 -20.38 -2.91
C ARG A 364 -30.21 -19.20 -3.87
N ARG A 365 -29.06 -18.52 -3.80
CA ARG A 365 -28.74 -17.41 -4.72
C ARG A 365 -28.63 -17.89 -6.17
N LEU A 366 -27.98 -19.02 -6.40
CA LEU A 366 -27.88 -19.61 -7.74
C LEU A 366 -29.26 -19.95 -8.32
N ARG A 367 -30.17 -20.52 -7.53
CA ARG A 367 -31.57 -20.71 -7.95
C ARG A 367 -32.24 -19.39 -8.30
N ALA A 368 -32.11 -18.37 -7.44
CA ALA A 368 -32.71 -17.07 -7.71
C ALA A 368 -32.20 -16.41 -9.00
N SER A 369 -30.92 -16.61 -9.34
CA SER A 369 -30.31 -16.05 -10.55
C SER A 369 -30.59 -16.86 -11.81
N PHE A 370 -30.54 -18.20 -11.74
CA PHE A 370 -30.51 -19.07 -12.93
C PHE A 370 -31.75 -19.93 -13.13
N GLY A 371 -32.51 -20.22 -12.06
CA GLY A 371 -33.69 -21.08 -12.13
C GLY A 371 -34.79 -20.69 -11.14
N PRO A 372 -35.44 -19.52 -11.29
CA PRO A 372 -36.61 -19.15 -10.50
C PRO A 372 -37.69 -20.24 -10.56
N GLY A 373 -38.25 -20.61 -9.40
CA GLY A 373 -39.20 -21.74 -9.31
C GLY A 373 -38.56 -23.12 -9.47
N GLY A 374 -37.23 -23.23 -9.53
CA GLY A 374 -36.50 -24.50 -9.55
C GLY A 374 -36.64 -25.28 -8.24
N LEU A 375 -36.40 -26.59 -8.31
CA LEU A 375 -36.35 -27.49 -7.16
C LEU A 375 -34.91 -27.56 -6.63
N LEU A 376 -34.74 -27.22 -5.35
CA LEU A 376 -33.48 -27.46 -4.63
C LEU A 376 -33.50 -28.86 -4.04
N HIS A 377 -32.40 -29.59 -4.22
CA HIS A 377 -32.20 -30.92 -3.66
C HIS A 377 -30.87 -30.98 -2.93
N VAL A 378 -30.91 -31.30 -1.65
CA VAL A 378 -29.72 -31.53 -0.81
C VAL A 378 -29.65 -33.02 -0.54
N GLY A 379 -28.65 -33.68 -1.12
CA GLY A 379 -28.49 -35.12 -1.02
C GLY A 379 -27.10 -35.53 -0.61
N GLN A 380 -26.94 -36.82 -0.35
CA GLN A 380 -25.63 -37.42 -0.13
C GLN A 380 -24.83 -37.40 -1.44
N GLY A 381 -23.63 -36.84 -1.39
CA GLY A 381 -22.63 -36.93 -2.46
C GLY A 381 -21.63 -38.06 -2.19
N LYS A 382 -20.36 -37.83 -2.55
CA LYS A 382 -19.29 -38.81 -2.29
C LYS A 382 -19.02 -38.93 -0.78
N TRP A 383 -18.82 -40.14 -0.29
CA TRP A 383 -18.38 -40.42 1.08
C TRP A 383 -17.05 -41.18 1.03
N TYR A 384 -15.98 -40.53 1.49
CA TYR A 384 -14.66 -41.15 1.46
C TYR A 384 -14.39 -41.95 2.74
N PRO A 385 -13.61 -43.05 2.65
CA PRO A 385 -13.20 -43.82 3.83
C PRO A 385 -12.50 -42.93 4.87
N GLY A 386 -12.93 -43.03 6.12
CA GLY A 386 -12.36 -42.27 7.25
C GLY A 386 -13.09 -40.97 7.58
N GLU A 387 -13.95 -40.44 6.69
CA GLU A 387 -14.82 -39.29 7.01
C GLU A 387 -16.01 -39.75 7.87
N GLN A 388 -16.30 -39.06 8.97
CA GLN A 388 -17.46 -39.39 9.85
C GLN A 388 -18.81 -39.12 9.16
N LEU A 389 -18.87 -38.15 8.24
CA LEU A 389 -20.06 -37.76 7.49
C LEU A 389 -19.76 -37.73 5.99
N PRO A 390 -20.75 -37.96 5.11
CA PRO A 390 -20.56 -37.84 3.68
C PRO A 390 -20.39 -36.38 3.27
N ARG A 391 -19.78 -36.15 2.10
CA ARG A 391 -19.86 -34.85 1.43
C ARG A 391 -21.25 -34.69 0.83
N TRP A 392 -21.79 -33.49 0.89
CA TRP A 392 -23.16 -33.21 0.46
C TRP A 392 -23.17 -32.66 -0.96
N ALA A 393 -24.09 -33.16 -1.77
CA ALA A 393 -24.36 -32.67 -3.12
C ALA A 393 -25.61 -31.77 -3.10
N LEU A 394 -25.44 -30.53 -3.54
CA LEU A 394 -26.51 -29.55 -3.63
C LEU A 394 -26.85 -29.34 -5.11
N SER A 395 -28.05 -29.75 -5.51
CA SER A 395 -28.50 -29.75 -6.91
C SER A 395 -29.70 -28.83 -7.10
N CYS A 396 -29.64 -27.98 -8.12
CA CYS A 396 -30.74 -27.09 -8.49
C CYS A 396 -31.26 -27.54 -9.84
N PHE A 397 -32.51 -28.00 -9.88
CA PHE A 397 -33.17 -28.45 -11.09
C PHE A 397 -34.21 -27.42 -11.50
N TRP A 398 -34.18 -26.98 -12.77
CA TRP A 398 -35.18 -26.08 -13.33
C TRP A 398 -35.50 -26.50 -14.75
N ARG A 399 -36.67 -26.08 -15.22
CA ARG A 399 -37.11 -26.35 -16.58
C ARG A 399 -36.68 -25.21 -17.49
N ALA A 400 -36.16 -25.56 -18.66
CA ALA A 400 -35.78 -24.57 -19.68
C ALA A 400 -36.98 -23.80 -20.25
N ASP A 401 -38.20 -24.34 -20.09
CA ASP A 401 -39.45 -23.69 -20.50
C ASP A 401 -40.01 -22.70 -19.46
N GLY A 402 -39.33 -22.50 -18.33
CA GLY A 402 -39.69 -21.53 -17.30
C GLY A 402 -40.87 -21.92 -16.41
N VAL A 403 -41.45 -23.11 -16.56
CA VAL A 403 -42.52 -23.58 -15.67
C VAL A 403 -41.91 -23.97 -14.31
N PRO A 404 -42.47 -23.49 -13.17
CA PRO A 404 -41.94 -23.84 -11.86
C PRO A 404 -42.00 -25.35 -11.58
N MET A 405 -40.91 -25.89 -11.01
CA MET A 405 -40.87 -27.25 -10.46
C MET A 405 -41.26 -27.28 -8.97
N TRP A 406 -41.10 -26.16 -8.28
CA TRP A 406 -41.47 -25.98 -6.87
C TRP A 406 -42.27 -24.70 -6.70
N HIS A 407 -43.40 -24.79 -5.99
CA HIS A 407 -44.39 -23.72 -5.91
C HIS A 407 -44.45 -23.01 -4.55
N ASP A 408 -43.94 -23.63 -3.48
CA ASP A 408 -44.06 -23.10 -2.13
C ASP A 408 -42.73 -23.20 -1.37
N ASP A 409 -41.95 -22.12 -1.41
CA ASP A 409 -40.65 -22.05 -0.77
C ASP A 409 -40.70 -22.19 0.75
N THR A 410 -41.87 -21.99 1.39
CA THR A 410 -42.02 -22.16 2.85
C THR A 410 -41.93 -23.61 3.29
N LEU A 411 -42.12 -24.55 2.35
CA LEU A 411 -42.00 -25.99 2.60
C LEU A 411 -40.55 -26.50 2.49
N MET A 412 -39.59 -25.66 2.09
CA MET A 412 -38.18 -26.02 2.11
C MET A 412 -37.61 -25.84 3.51
N ALA A 413 -36.98 -26.89 4.05
CA ALA A 413 -36.32 -26.81 5.34
C ALA A 413 -35.16 -25.79 5.31
N ASP A 414 -35.09 -24.92 6.32
CA ASP A 414 -33.96 -24.05 6.57
C ASP A 414 -33.17 -24.56 7.77
N GLU A 415 -32.00 -25.15 7.52
CA GLU A 415 -31.14 -25.68 8.59
C GLU A 415 -30.64 -24.60 9.56
N GLN A 416 -30.72 -23.32 9.20
CA GLN A 416 -30.42 -22.21 10.11
C GLN A 416 -31.53 -22.00 11.17
N ARG A 417 -32.71 -22.57 10.94
CA ARG A 417 -33.88 -22.49 11.81
C ARG A 417 -34.38 -23.91 12.07
N PRO A 418 -33.68 -24.69 12.92
CA PRO A 418 -34.08 -26.06 13.20
C PRO A 418 -35.52 -26.08 13.73
N ALA A 419 -36.41 -26.69 12.97
CA ALA A 419 -37.76 -26.94 13.42
C ALA A 419 -37.71 -28.01 14.51
N GLY A 420 -38.36 -27.77 15.64
CA GLY A 420 -38.31 -28.61 16.84
C GLY A 420 -39.04 -29.96 16.72
N HIS A 421 -38.90 -30.63 15.58
CA HIS A 421 -39.50 -31.94 15.31
C HIS A 421 -38.62 -33.06 15.88
N SER A 422 -39.30 -34.04 16.44
CA SER A 422 -38.78 -35.22 17.11
C SER A 422 -38.89 -36.47 16.25
N ALA A 423 -38.30 -37.57 16.73
CA ALA A 423 -38.43 -38.89 16.11
C ALA A 423 -39.90 -39.32 15.92
N ALA A 424 -40.81 -38.89 16.80
CA ALA A 424 -42.23 -39.22 16.69
C ALA A 424 -42.90 -38.56 15.46
N GLU A 425 -42.49 -37.34 15.10
CA GLU A 425 -42.98 -36.67 13.90
C GLU A 425 -42.41 -37.29 12.62
N ALA A 426 -41.13 -37.67 12.65
CA ALA A 426 -40.50 -38.42 11.56
C ALA A 426 -41.19 -39.77 11.33
N GLU A 427 -41.49 -40.52 12.41
CA GLU A 427 -42.22 -41.78 12.33
C GLU A 427 -43.62 -41.60 11.75
N ARG A 428 -44.37 -40.59 12.23
CA ARG A 428 -45.70 -40.28 11.69
C ARG A 428 -45.62 -39.91 10.21
N PHE A 429 -44.64 -39.12 9.79
CA PHE A 429 -44.44 -38.75 8.40
C PHE A 429 -44.19 -39.97 7.52
N ILE A 430 -43.21 -40.81 7.88
CA ILE A 430 -42.81 -41.95 7.03
C ILE A 430 -43.91 -43.00 6.92
N ARG A 431 -44.69 -43.24 7.99
CA ARG A 431 -45.87 -44.13 7.94
C ARG A 431 -46.98 -43.56 7.07
N THR A 432 -47.26 -42.26 7.20
CA THR A 432 -48.26 -41.57 6.36
C THR A 432 -47.86 -41.64 4.89
N LEU A 433 -46.57 -41.43 4.58
CA LEU A 433 -46.03 -41.55 3.24
C LEU A 433 -46.14 -42.99 2.71
N ALA A 434 -45.77 -43.99 3.51
CA ALA A 434 -45.87 -45.41 3.14
C ALA A 434 -47.31 -45.83 2.82
N ALA A 435 -48.28 -45.33 3.60
CA ALA A 435 -49.70 -45.53 3.35
C ALA A 435 -50.15 -44.88 2.04
N HIS A 436 -49.75 -43.63 1.76
CA HIS A 436 -50.09 -42.94 0.51
C HIS A 436 -49.45 -43.59 -0.72
N LEU A 437 -48.24 -44.13 -0.59
CA LEU A 437 -47.56 -44.85 -1.67
C LEU A 437 -48.05 -46.29 -1.85
N GLY A 438 -48.92 -46.80 -0.96
CA GLY A 438 -49.48 -48.15 -1.05
C GLY A 438 -48.48 -49.28 -0.76
N VAL A 439 -47.34 -48.97 -0.15
CA VAL A 439 -46.27 -49.95 0.15
C VAL A 439 -46.41 -50.59 1.53
N GLY A 440 -47.24 -50.01 2.40
CA GLY A 440 -47.55 -50.55 3.73
C GLY A 440 -46.42 -50.40 4.76
N ASP A 441 -46.78 -50.40 6.04
CA ASP A 441 -45.91 -50.08 7.17
C ASP A 441 -44.80 -51.09 7.45
N THR A 442 -44.89 -52.31 6.92
CA THR A 442 -43.87 -53.37 7.12
C THR A 442 -42.51 -53.01 6.51
N HIS A 443 -42.48 -52.05 5.60
CA HIS A 443 -41.26 -51.53 4.97
C HIS A 443 -40.67 -50.32 5.71
N VAL A 444 -41.33 -49.84 6.76
CA VAL A 444 -40.80 -48.77 7.62
C VAL A 444 -39.97 -49.41 8.72
N GLN A 445 -38.65 -49.23 8.65
CA GLN A 445 -37.71 -49.76 9.62
C GLN A 445 -37.02 -48.62 10.36
N ALA A 446 -36.93 -48.74 11.69
CA ALA A 446 -36.13 -47.82 12.50
C ALA A 446 -34.64 -48.12 12.27
N GLY A 447 -33.88 -47.09 11.91
CA GLY A 447 -32.42 -47.13 11.94
C GLY A 447 -31.91 -46.80 13.33
N TYR A 448 -31.11 -47.67 13.91
CA TYR A 448 -30.42 -47.43 15.18
C TYR A 448 -28.92 -47.27 14.93
N GLU A 449 -28.28 -46.41 15.71
CA GLU A 449 -26.81 -46.35 15.74
C GLU A 449 -26.26 -47.61 16.43
N ASP A 450 -25.27 -48.26 15.81
CA ASP A 450 -24.56 -49.39 16.43
C ASP A 450 -23.51 -48.86 17.41
N THR A 451 -23.98 -48.57 18.63
CA THR A 451 -23.13 -48.08 19.72
C THR A 451 -21.98 -49.02 20.07
N TRP A 452 -22.12 -50.34 19.84
CA TRP A 452 -21.07 -51.32 20.09
C TRP A 452 -19.94 -51.25 19.05
N TYR A 453 -20.29 -51.02 17.78
CA TYR A 453 -19.32 -50.80 16.71
C TYR A 453 -18.48 -49.53 16.96
N TYR A 454 -19.10 -48.44 17.40
CA TYR A 454 -18.39 -47.19 17.70
C TYR A 454 -17.52 -47.31 18.96
N LEU A 455 -18.00 -47.96 20.03
CA LEU A 455 -17.19 -48.29 21.22
C LEU A 455 -15.97 -49.17 20.91
N TRP A 456 -16.07 -50.05 19.91
CA TRP A 456 -14.95 -50.87 19.45
C TRP A 456 -13.89 -50.05 18.66
N ARG A 457 -14.32 -49.05 17.86
CA ARG A 457 -13.42 -48.15 17.12
C ARG A 457 -12.68 -47.12 17.98
N GLU A 458 -13.14 -46.87 19.21
CA GLU A 458 -12.48 -45.95 20.16
C GLU A 458 -11.28 -46.58 20.92
N ARG A 459 -10.96 -47.85 20.67
CA ARG A 459 -9.71 -48.51 21.10
C ARG A 459 -8.64 -48.40 20.04
#